data_AF-A0A3M0J125-F1
#
_entry.id   AF-A0A3M0J125-F1
#
_cell.length_a   1.000
_cell.length_b   1.000
_cell.length_c   1.000
_cell.angle_alpha   90.00
_cell.angle_beta   90.00
_cell.angle_gamma   90.00
#
_symmetry.space_group_name_H-M   'P 1'
#
loop_
_entity.id
_entity.type
_entity.pdbx_description
1 polymer ?
#
loop_
_entity_poly.entity_id
_entity_poly.type
_entity_poly.pdbx_seq_one_letter_code
_entity_poly.pdbx_strand_id
1 'polypeptide(L)'
;MLLRTLGTHRSNLRALYQGAVLDVFSKAHILRPSREAVVCWIGFSGFQAAFACLGLLIQQVIFFLGFVAFTFLVVIPLQDGTGSPLFGIIRNMWPFWLTLVVAVLLQHLLAHFQFLEQHSLQKELTNRRALHVVAFLLFPINVLVGLVAGLWRVVISGLHNAVHLCRLDISLLHRRLETLDPGYHTYCQYLRVEVSQCHPLLRAFCILLIQPGRTQPPAPPRDTHLEEGLQLMHPKHPAAGRARSRRIRARWCVAYTLLRNPSLTASRKTALADPAANGAQLGVPRP
;
A
#
# COMPACT_ATOMS: atom_id res chain seq x y z
N MET A 1 12.12 3.46 -12.24
CA MET A 1 11.72 2.74 -11.00
C MET A 1 11.56 3.68 -9.81
N LEU A 2 12.56 4.49 -9.46
CA LEU A 2 12.52 5.40 -8.29
C LEU A 2 11.33 6.38 -8.29
N LEU A 3 10.98 6.97 -9.44
CA LEU A 3 9.82 7.87 -9.54
C LEU A 3 8.50 7.16 -9.13
N ARG A 4 8.35 5.90 -9.53
CA ARG A 4 7.18 5.09 -9.16
C ARG A 4 7.20 4.79 -7.66
N THR A 5 8.37 4.49 -7.09
CA THR A 5 8.56 4.29 -5.64
C THR A 5 8.17 5.52 -4.83
N LEU A 6 8.47 6.73 -5.30
CA LEU A 6 8.03 7.97 -4.63
C LEU A 6 6.51 8.11 -4.66
N GLY A 7 5.89 7.81 -5.80
CA GLY A 7 4.44 7.81 -5.95
C GLY A 7 3.75 6.80 -5.03
N THR A 8 4.24 5.56 -4.99
CA THR A 8 3.72 4.49 -4.13
C THR A 8 3.95 4.79 -2.65
N HIS A 9 5.11 5.33 -2.28
CA HIS A 9 5.38 5.72 -0.91
C HIS A 9 4.40 6.80 -0.42
N ARG A 10 4.09 7.80 -1.26
CA ARG A 10 3.08 8.81 -0.94
C ARG A 10 1.67 8.22 -0.78
N SER A 11 1.27 7.30 -1.65
CA SER A 11 -0.04 6.64 -1.52
C SER A 11 -0.12 5.77 -0.28
N ASN A 12 0.93 5.02 0.02
CA ASN A 12 1.03 4.14 1.19
C ASN A 12 0.94 4.96 2.48
N LEU A 13 1.68 6.06 2.58
CA LEU A 13 1.58 6.97 3.74
C LEU A 13 0.17 7.53 3.92
N ARG A 14 -0.49 7.96 2.83
CA ARG A 14 -1.86 8.46 2.88
C ARG A 14 -2.86 7.41 3.35
N ALA A 15 -2.76 6.18 2.84
CA ALA A 15 -3.60 5.06 3.27
C ALA A 15 -3.39 4.78 4.77
N LEU A 16 -2.14 4.80 5.25
CA LEU A 16 -1.83 4.61 6.67
C LEU A 16 -2.38 5.74 7.54
N TYR A 17 -2.32 7.00 7.11
CA TYR A 17 -2.94 8.13 7.84
C TYR A 17 -4.47 8.01 7.91
N GLN A 18 -5.11 7.35 6.94
CA GLN A 18 -6.54 7.08 6.96
C GLN A 18 -6.91 5.86 7.82
N GLY A 19 -5.92 5.12 8.32
CA GLY A 19 -6.15 3.87 9.05
C GLY A 19 -6.43 2.66 8.14
N ALA A 20 -6.21 2.78 6.83
CA ALA A 20 -6.32 1.68 5.86
C ALA A 20 -5.07 0.79 5.90
N VAL A 21 -4.85 0.14 7.06
CA VAL A 21 -3.64 -0.64 7.37
C VAL A 21 -3.51 -1.88 6.46
N LEU A 22 -4.64 -2.49 6.07
CA LEU A 22 -4.68 -3.70 5.23
C LEU A 22 -4.34 -3.45 3.75
N ASP A 23 -4.45 -2.20 3.29
CA ASP A 23 -4.10 -1.83 1.92
C ASP A 23 -2.58 -1.75 1.74
N VAL A 24 -1.84 -1.55 2.84
CA VAL A 24 -0.38 -1.38 2.84
C VAL A 24 0.34 -2.58 3.43
N PHE A 25 -0.20 -3.15 4.51
CA PHE A 25 0.36 -4.34 5.16
C PHE A 25 -0.54 -5.55 4.94
N SER A 26 0.05 -6.70 4.64
CA SER A 26 -0.69 -7.95 4.45
C SER A 26 -1.43 -8.43 5.71
N LYS A 27 -1.03 -7.97 6.90
CA LYS A 27 -1.66 -8.25 8.20
C LYS A 27 -1.98 -6.95 8.94
N ALA A 28 -3.04 -6.98 9.75
CA ALA A 28 -3.37 -5.89 10.65
C ALA A 28 -2.24 -5.74 11.70
N HIS A 29 -1.50 -4.63 11.59
CA HIS A 29 -0.45 -4.28 12.54
C HIS A 29 -0.92 -3.14 13.43
N ILE A 30 -0.56 -3.20 14.71
CA ILE A 30 -0.72 -2.06 15.62
C ILE A 30 0.42 -1.07 15.30
N LEU A 31 0.07 0.18 15.00
CA LEU A 31 1.03 1.25 14.68
C LEU A 31 1.72 1.80 15.94
N ARG A 32 2.41 0.92 16.68
CA ARG A 32 3.24 1.30 17.83
C ARG A 32 4.72 1.21 17.45
N PRO A 33 5.55 2.19 17.83
CA PRO A 33 6.99 2.09 17.63
C PRO A 33 7.55 0.95 18.50
N SER A 34 8.36 0.07 17.91
CA SER A 34 9.15 -0.93 18.63
C SER A 34 10.63 -0.59 18.51
N ARG A 35 11.46 -1.17 19.39
CA ARG A 35 12.92 -1.01 19.35
C ARG A 35 13.49 -1.36 17.97
N GLU A 36 13.09 -2.51 17.42
CA GLU A 36 13.52 -2.96 16.09
C GLU A 36 13.11 -1.96 15.00
N ALA A 37 11.92 -1.39 15.10
CA ALA A 37 11.45 -0.45 14.10
C ALA A 37 12.22 0.87 14.11
N VAL A 38 12.65 1.33 15.28
CA VAL A 38 13.52 2.51 15.41
C VAL A 38 14.88 2.23 14.77
N VAL A 39 15.45 1.04 14.97
CA VAL A 39 16.71 0.65 14.31
C VAL A 39 16.55 0.63 12.79
N CYS A 40 15.48 0.01 12.28
CA CYS A 40 15.16 0.02 10.84
C CYS A 40 14.97 1.45 10.30
N TRP A 41 14.35 2.33 11.08
CA TRP A 41 14.15 3.73 10.70
C TRP A 41 15.49 4.49 10.56
N ILE A 42 16.42 4.31 11.51
CA ILE A 42 17.76 4.92 11.47
C ILE A 42 18.54 4.43 10.24
N GLY A 43 18.45 3.14 9.93
CA GLY A 43 19.19 2.52 8.82
C GLY A 43 18.55 2.68 7.43
N PHE A 44 17.30 3.15 7.33
CA PHE A 44 16.51 3.05 6.10
C PHE A 44 17.18 3.71 4.88
N SER A 45 17.75 4.90 5.04
CA SER A 45 18.42 5.63 3.95
C SER A 45 19.64 4.87 3.41
N GLY A 46 20.43 4.24 4.29
CA GLY A 46 21.56 3.40 3.91
C GLY A 46 21.13 2.13 3.20
N PHE A 47 20.10 1.45 3.70
CA PHE A 47 19.51 0.28 3.05
C PHE A 47 18.99 0.64 1.64
N GLN A 48 18.29 1.76 1.48
CA GLN A 48 17.79 2.21 0.18
C GLN A 48 18.92 2.45 -0.81
N ALA A 49 20.00 3.12 -0.40
CA ALA A 49 21.16 3.34 -1.27
C ALA A 49 21.86 2.01 -1.64
N ALA A 50 22.08 1.14 -0.65
CA ALA A 50 22.76 -0.14 -0.87
C ALA A 50 21.99 -1.05 -1.83
N PHE A 51 20.67 -1.22 -1.64
CA PHE A 51 19.82 -2.03 -2.52
C PHE A 51 19.69 -1.41 -3.91
N ALA A 52 19.69 -0.08 -4.03
CA ALA A 52 19.70 0.57 -5.33
C ALA A 52 21.01 0.31 -6.09
N CYS A 53 22.17 0.47 -5.45
CA CYS A 53 23.47 0.21 -6.06
C CYS A 53 23.64 -1.26 -6.45
N LEU A 54 23.38 -2.18 -5.51
CA LEU A 54 23.49 -3.62 -5.74
C LEU A 54 22.49 -4.09 -6.81
N GLY A 55 21.25 -3.61 -6.74
CA GLY A 55 20.22 -3.93 -7.71
C GLY A 55 20.57 -3.46 -9.11
N LEU A 56 21.10 -2.24 -9.26
CA LEU A 56 21.55 -1.73 -10.57
C LEU A 56 22.72 -2.53 -11.13
N LEU A 57 23.68 -2.92 -10.29
CA LEU A 57 24.80 -3.78 -10.70
C LEU A 57 24.30 -5.14 -11.21
N ILE A 58 23.42 -5.80 -10.45
CA ILE A 58 22.85 -7.10 -10.83
C ILE A 58 21.99 -6.97 -12.09
N GLN A 59 21.16 -5.93 -12.19
CA GLN A 59 20.37 -5.66 -13.39
C GLN A 59 21.26 -5.46 -14.62
N GLN A 60 22.35 -4.69 -14.48
CA GLN A 60 23.29 -4.47 -15.58
C GLN A 60 23.92 -5.78 -16.05
N VAL A 61 24.35 -6.66 -15.14
CA VAL A 61 24.91 -7.97 -15.48
C VAL A 61 23.87 -8.85 -16.19
N ILE A 62 22.64 -8.90 -15.67
CA ILE A 62 21.55 -9.70 -16.26
C ILE A 62 21.20 -9.19 -17.66
N PHE A 63 21.03 -7.87 -17.84
CA PHE A 63 20.71 -7.30 -19.14
C PHE A 63 21.87 -7.41 -20.13
N PHE A 64 23.11 -7.27 -19.67
CA PHE A 64 24.29 -7.49 -20.50
C PHE A 64 24.33 -8.94 -21.01
N LEU A 65 24.21 -9.93 -20.12
CA LEU A 65 24.23 -11.34 -20.51
C LEU A 65 23.04 -11.68 -21.42
N GLY A 66 21.85 -11.14 -21.12
CA GLY A 66 20.66 -11.30 -21.95
C GLY A 66 20.83 -10.68 -23.35
N PHE A 67 21.43 -9.49 -23.43
CA PHE A 67 21.70 -8.81 -24.71
C PHE A 67 22.76 -9.56 -25.53
N VAL A 68 23.81 -10.06 -24.90
CA VAL A 68 24.82 -10.92 -25.54
C VAL A 68 24.14 -12.18 -26.10
N ALA A 69 23.36 -12.89 -25.28
CA ALA A 69 22.63 -14.08 -25.72
C ALA A 69 21.67 -13.77 -26.88
N PHE A 70 20.91 -12.68 -26.80
CA PHE A 70 20.02 -12.24 -27.87
C PHE A 70 20.77 -11.94 -29.18
N THR A 71 21.90 -11.22 -29.08
CA THR A 71 22.71 -10.85 -30.25
C THR A 71 23.27 -12.09 -30.94
N PHE A 72 23.84 -13.03 -30.19
CA PHE A 72 24.39 -14.27 -30.76
C PHE A 72 23.32 -15.23 -31.29
N LEU A 73 22.18 -15.36 -30.60
CA LEU A 73 21.16 -16.34 -30.95
C LEU A 73 20.19 -15.86 -32.04
N VAL A 74 19.98 -14.55 -32.14
CA VAL A 74 18.96 -13.92 -33.01
C VAL A 74 19.56 -12.96 -34.03
N VAL A 75 20.39 -12.00 -33.61
CA VAL A 75 20.82 -10.89 -34.49
C VAL A 75 21.84 -11.35 -35.53
N ILE A 76 22.95 -11.97 -35.10
CA ILE A 76 24.02 -12.44 -36.01
C ILE A 76 23.48 -13.42 -37.06
N PRO A 77 22.71 -14.47 -36.68
CA PRO A 77 22.21 -15.43 -37.67
C PRO A 77 21.20 -14.84 -38.65
N LEU A 78 20.46 -13.80 -38.24
CA LEU A 78 19.54 -13.09 -39.12
C LEU A 78 20.29 -12.25 -40.16
N GLN A 79 21.44 -11.68 -39.79
CA GLN A 79 22.28 -10.89 -40.69
C GLN A 79 23.07 -11.75 -41.68
N ASP A 80 23.69 -12.82 -41.19
CA ASP A 80 24.56 -13.69 -42.01
C ASP A 80 23.76 -14.71 -42.84
N GLY A 81 22.44 -14.80 -42.64
CA GLY A 81 21.58 -15.81 -43.27
C GLY A 81 21.94 -17.25 -42.87
N THR A 82 22.84 -17.43 -41.91
CA THR A 82 23.23 -18.72 -41.38
C THR A 82 22.18 -19.21 -40.40
N GLY A 83 21.80 -20.49 -40.51
CA GLY A 83 20.80 -21.08 -39.62
C GLY A 83 21.29 -21.12 -38.18
N SER A 84 20.78 -20.24 -37.32
CA SER A 84 21.03 -20.34 -35.89
C SER A 84 20.46 -21.65 -35.35
N PRO A 85 21.05 -22.22 -34.28
CA PRO A 85 20.48 -23.40 -33.64
C PRO A 85 19.03 -23.16 -33.18
N LEU A 86 18.66 -21.93 -32.78
CA LEU A 86 17.27 -21.59 -32.42
C LEU A 86 16.34 -21.65 -33.63
N PHE A 87 16.71 -21.03 -34.75
CA PHE A 87 15.89 -21.07 -35.96
C PHE A 87 15.76 -22.49 -36.51
N GLY A 88 16.81 -23.31 -36.38
CA GLY A 88 16.78 -24.73 -36.70
C GLY A 88 15.76 -25.50 -35.86
N ILE A 89 15.76 -25.30 -34.53
CA ILE A 89 14.81 -25.92 -33.61
C ILE A 89 13.38 -25.47 -33.91
N ILE A 90 13.14 -24.17 -34.10
CA ILE A 90 11.81 -23.62 -34.40
C ILE A 90 11.29 -24.18 -35.73
N ARG A 91 12.12 -24.21 -36.78
CA ARG A 91 11.76 -24.75 -38.09
C ARG A 91 11.51 -26.26 -38.04
N ASN A 92 12.21 -27.01 -37.19
CA ASN A 92 11.98 -28.45 -37.07
C ASN A 92 10.75 -28.78 -36.21
N MET A 93 10.46 -27.95 -35.20
CA MET A 93 9.40 -28.20 -34.21
C MET A 93 8.12 -27.41 -34.46
N TRP A 94 7.97 -26.69 -35.58
CA TRP A 94 6.77 -25.91 -35.87
C TRP A 94 5.45 -26.71 -35.78
N PRO A 95 5.36 -28.00 -36.19
CA PRO A 95 4.12 -28.76 -36.08
C PRO A 95 3.80 -29.07 -34.61
N PHE A 96 4.82 -29.33 -33.79
CA PHE A 96 4.68 -29.56 -32.36
C PHE A 96 4.14 -28.31 -31.64
N TRP A 97 4.69 -27.13 -31.94
CA TRP A 97 4.16 -25.88 -31.36
C TRP A 97 2.74 -25.60 -31.81
N LEU A 98 2.43 -25.88 -33.08
CA LEU A 98 1.07 -25.73 -33.62
C LEU A 98 0.06 -26.64 -32.91
N THR A 99 0.40 -27.91 -32.65
CA THR A 99 -0.53 -28.83 -31.96
C THR A 99 -0.83 -28.36 -30.54
N LEU A 100 0.15 -27.84 -29.80
CA LEU A 100 -0.08 -27.28 -28.46
C LEU A 100 -1.05 -26.08 -28.51
N VAL A 101 -0.85 -25.16 -29.47
CA VAL A 101 -1.73 -23.98 -29.63
C VAL A 101 -3.15 -24.41 -30.00
N VAL A 102 -3.27 -25.30 -30.98
CA VAL A 102 -4.58 -25.82 -31.42
C VAL A 102 -5.30 -26.54 -30.29
N ALA A 103 -4.58 -27.33 -29.47
CA ALA A 103 -5.19 -28.02 -28.33
C ALA A 103 -5.73 -27.05 -27.27
N VAL A 104 -5.00 -25.99 -26.94
CA VAL A 104 -5.46 -24.96 -26.00
C VAL A 104 -6.65 -24.19 -26.57
N LEU A 105 -6.62 -23.83 -27.86
CA LEU A 105 -7.75 -23.20 -28.54
C LEU A 105 -8.98 -24.10 -28.52
N LEU A 106 -8.82 -25.39 -28.84
CA LEU A 106 -9.89 -26.38 -28.83
C LEU A 106 -10.50 -26.52 -27.43
N GLN A 107 -9.68 -26.53 -26.37
CA GLN A 107 -10.17 -26.52 -24.98
C GLN A 107 -10.99 -25.28 -24.66
N HIS A 108 -10.51 -24.09 -25.07
CA HIS A 108 -11.24 -22.84 -24.88
C HIS A 108 -12.58 -22.82 -25.63
N LEU A 109 -12.60 -23.33 -26.87
CA LEU A 109 -13.82 -23.44 -27.68
C LEU A 109 -14.80 -24.45 -27.08
N LEU A 110 -14.35 -25.64 -26.71
CA LEU A 110 -15.17 -26.67 -26.04
C LEU A 110 -15.76 -26.15 -24.72
N ALA A 111 -14.95 -25.42 -23.94
CA ALA A 111 -15.42 -24.78 -22.72
C ALA A 111 -16.55 -23.78 -23.00
N HIS A 112 -16.40 -22.95 -24.02
CA HIS A 112 -17.39 -21.93 -24.37
C HIS A 112 -18.67 -22.51 -25.00
N PHE A 113 -18.56 -23.50 -25.89
CA PHE A 113 -19.70 -24.01 -26.67
C PHE A 113 -20.41 -25.20 -26.04
N GLN A 114 -19.71 -26.12 -25.39
CA GLN A 114 -20.31 -27.37 -24.92
C GLN A 114 -20.43 -27.47 -23.40
N PHE A 115 -19.53 -26.85 -22.64
CA PHE A 115 -19.47 -27.06 -21.19
C PHE A 115 -20.05 -25.93 -20.35
N LEU A 116 -20.10 -24.71 -20.87
CA LEU A 116 -20.52 -23.52 -20.12
C LEU A 116 -21.84 -22.97 -20.68
N GLU A 117 -22.94 -23.22 -19.97
CA GLU A 117 -24.23 -22.64 -20.34
C GLU A 117 -24.37 -21.24 -19.73
N GLN A 118 -24.60 -20.23 -20.58
CA GLN A 118 -24.74 -18.84 -20.17
C GLN A 118 -26.20 -18.54 -19.80
N HIS A 119 -26.65 -19.04 -18.65
CA HIS A 119 -27.84 -18.48 -18.00
C HIS A 119 -27.43 -17.21 -17.24
N SER A 120 -28.25 -16.17 -17.34
CA SER A 120 -27.93 -14.77 -17.00
C SER A 120 -27.52 -14.51 -15.54
N LEU A 121 -27.67 -15.49 -14.64
CA LEU A 121 -27.32 -15.36 -13.21
C LEU A 121 -26.41 -16.47 -12.67
N GLN A 122 -26.30 -17.64 -13.32
CA GLN A 122 -25.43 -18.74 -12.88
C GLN A 122 -24.84 -19.47 -14.10
N LYS A 123 -23.50 -19.53 -14.14
CA LYS A 123 -22.75 -20.36 -15.09
C LYS A 123 -22.67 -21.77 -14.54
N GLU A 124 -23.49 -22.67 -15.06
CA GLU A 124 -23.50 -24.09 -14.65
C GLU A 124 -22.83 -24.98 -15.69
N LEU A 125 -22.25 -26.09 -15.22
CA LEU A 125 -21.60 -27.11 -16.05
C LEU A 125 -22.64 -28.14 -16.48
N THR A 126 -22.97 -28.18 -17.77
CA THR A 126 -24.05 -29.02 -18.31
C THR A 126 -23.63 -30.48 -18.51
N ASN A 127 -22.47 -30.72 -19.14
CA ASN A 127 -22.04 -32.06 -19.55
C ASN A 127 -20.77 -32.53 -18.81
N ARG A 128 -20.93 -32.85 -17.52
CA ARG A 128 -19.82 -33.28 -16.65
C ARG A 128 -19.12 -34.56 -17.16
N ARG A 129 -19.85 -35.51 -17.75
CA ARG A 129 -19.25 -36.77 -18.25
C ARG A 129 -18.36 -36.54 -19.45
N ALA A 130 -18.82 -35.76 -20.43
CA ALA A 130 -17.98 -35.42 -21.59
C ALA A 130 -16.75 -34.60 -21.19
N LEU A 131 -16.87 -33.73 -20.19
CA LEU A 131 -15.72 -32.98 -19.67
C LEU A 131 -14.62 -33.91 -19.10
N HIS A 132 -15.00 -34.95 -18.36
CA HIS A 132 -14.02 -35.91 -17.82
C HIS A 132 -13.34 -36.71 -18.95
N VAL A 133 -14.09 -37.13 -19.97
CA VAL A 133 -13.53 -37.85 -21.13
C VAL A 133 -12.57 -36.97 -21.91
N VAL A 134 -12.95 -35.71 -22.18
CA VAL A 134 -12.10 -34.75 -22.88
C VAL A 134 -10.85 -34.42 -22.06
N ALA A 135 -10.99 -34.24 -20.74
CA ALA A 135 -9.85 -34.00 -19.85
C ALA A 135 -8.87 -35.19 -19.82
N PHE A 136 -9.38 -36.42 -19.80
CA PHE A 136 -8.56 -37.62 -19.86
C PHE A 136 -7.83 -37.75 -21.20
N LEU A 137 -8.53 -37.52 -22.32
CA LEU A 137 -7.94 -37.58 -23.67
C LEU A 137 -6.84 -36.52 -23.87
N LEU A 138 -7.07 -35.30 -23.36
CA LEU A 138 -6.13 -34.17 -23.49
C LEU A 138 -5.03 -34.17 -22.42
N PHE A 139 -5.05 -35.10 -21.46
CA PHE A 139 -4.06 -35.18 -20.39
C PHE A 139 -2.60 -35.11 -20.86
N PRO A 140 -2.12 -35.94 -21.80
CA PRO A 140 -0.71 -35.89 -22.23
C PRO A 140 -0.33 -34.56 -22.88
N ILE A 141 -1.25 -33.94 -23.63
CA ILE A 141 -1.02 -32.62 -24.23
C ILE A 141 -0.96 -31.54 -23.15
N ASN A 142 -1.83 -31.63 -22.14
CA ASN A 142 -1.84 -30.71 -21.00
C ASN A 142 -0.58 -30.82 -20.14
N VAL A 143 0.03 -32.00 -20.04
CA VAL A 143 1.34 -32.15 -19.39
C VAL A 143 2.41 -31.34 -20.14
N LEU A 144 2.43 -31.39 -21.48
CA LEU A 144 3.36 -30.60 -22.30
C LEU A 144 3.09 -29.10 -22.20
N VAL A 145 1.82 -28.67 -22.27
CA VAL A 145 1.44 -27.26 -22.04
C VAL A 145 1.85 -26.81 -20.63
N GLY A 146 1.67 -27.67 -19.63
CA GLY A 146 2.09 -27.43 -18.25
C GLY A 146 3.60 -27.25 -18.10
N LEU A 147 4.41 -28.00 -18.85
CA LEU A 147 5.87 -27.83 -18.89
C LEU A 147 6.25 -26.46 -19.47
N VAL A 148 5.64 -26.06 -20.59
CA VAL A 148 5.86 -24.74 -21.20
C VAL A 148 5.44 -23.63 -20.25
N ALA A 149 4.26 -23.74 -19.62
CA ALA A 149 3.78 -22.78 -18.63
C ALA A 149 4.67 -22.72 -17.39
N GLY A 150 5.23 -23.85 -16.95
CA GLY A 150 6.19 -23.94 -15.87
C GLY A 150 7.49 -23.19 -16.18
N LEU A 151 8.05 -23.41 -17.38
CA LEU A 151 9.23 -22.67 -17.85
C LEU A 151 8.93 -21.17 -17.93
N TRP A 152 7.79 -20.81 -18.51
CA TRP A 152 7.35 -19.41 -18.60
C TRP A 152 7.19 -18.75 -17.23
N ARG A 153 6.68 -19.48 -16.23
CA ARG A 153 6.57 -19.01 -14.85
C ARG A 153 7.94 -18.67 -14.25
N VAL A 154 8.96 -19.50 -14.49
CA VAL A 154 10.34 -19.23 -14.04
C VAL A 154 10.89 -17.98 -14.71
N VAL A 155 10.69 -17.84 -16.02
CA VAL A 155 11.15 -16.67 -16.80
C VAL A 155 10.50 -15.37 -16.30
N ILE A 156 9.16 -15.32 -16.20
CA ILE A 156 8.46 -14.12 -15.72
C ILE A 156 8.85 -13.81 -14.27
N SER A 157 8.88 -14.81 -13.39
CA SER A 157 9.23 -14.59 -11.98
C SER A 157 10.66 -14.06 -11.85
N GLY A 158 11.61 -14.62 -12.61
CA GLY A 158 12.99 -14.17 -12.61
C GLY A 158 13.12 -12.74 -13.12
N LEU A 159 12.49 -12.43 -14.25
CA LEU A 159 12.52 -11.07 -14.82
C LEU A 159 11.85 -10.05 -13.91
N HIS A 160 10.69 -10.39 -13.35
CA HIS A 160 9.99 -9.53 -12.39
C HIS A 160 10.88 -9.22 -11.17
N ASN A 161 11.53 -10.23 -10.60
CA ASN A 161 12.41 -10.07 -9.45
C ASN A 161 13.66 -9.27 -9.81
N ALA A 162 14.27 -9.52 -10.97
CA ALA A 162 15.42 -8.77 -11.45
C ALA A 162 15.09 -7.27 -11.60
N VAL A 163 13.95 -6.94 -12.22
CA VAL A 163 13.51 -5.54 -12.45
C VAL A 163 13.14 -4.83 -11.13
N HIS A 164 12.58 -5.55 -10.17
CA HIS A 164 12.14 -4.98 -8.89
C HIS A 164 13.19 -5.07 -7.77
N LEU A 165 14.37 -5.65 -8.02
CA LEU A 165 15.41 -5.85 -7.01
C LEU A 165 15.86 -4.56 -6.31
N CYS A 166 15.85 -3.43 -7.03
CA CYS A 166 16.23 -2.13 -6.50
C CYS A 166 15.17 -1.48 -5.59
N ARG A 167 13.99 -2.09 -5.47
CA ARG A 167 12.83 -1.51 -4.79
C ARG A 167 12.60 -2.17 -3.44
N LEU A 168 12.47 -1.35 -2.41
CA LEU A 168 12.15 -1.78 -1.03
C LEU A 168 10.64 -1.76 -0.74
N ASP A 169 9.85 -1.10 -1.60
CA ASP A 169 8.42 -0.88 -1.36
C ASP A 169 7.54 -2.09 -1.74
N ILE A 170 8.13 -3.11 -2.38
CA ILE A 170 7.47 -4.34 -2.81
C ILE A 170 8.27 -5.51 -2.26
N SER A 171 7.59 -6.53 -1.74
CA SER A 171 8.28 -7.78 -1.40
C SER A 171 8.49 -8.64 -2.64
N LEU A 172 9.70 -9.20 -2.77
CA LEU A 172 10.03 -10.17 -3.82
C LEU A 172 9.54 -11.58 -3.46
N LEU A 173 9.16 -11.80 -2.21
CA LEU A 173 8.69 -13.08 -1.70
C LEU A 173 7.15 -13.18 -1.78
N HIS A 174 6.66 -14.41 -1.61
CA HIS A 174 5.23 -14.66 -1.52
C HIS A 174 4.60 -13.94 -0.31
N ARG A 175 3.30 -13.59 -0.40
CA ARG A 175 2.56 -12.82 0.62
C ARG A 175 2.71 -13.32 2.06
N ARG A 176 2.82 -14.64 2.26
CA ARG A 176 3.00 -15.24 3.60
C ARG A 176 4.41 -15.09 4.16
N LEU A 177 5.40 -14.87 3.30
CA LEU A 177 6.83 -14.80 3.60
C LEU A 177 7.39 -13.37 3.46
N GLU A 178 6.53 -12.36 3.27
CA GLU A 178 6.93 -10.94 3.17
C GLU A 178 7.78 -10.47 4.35
N THR A 179 7.54 -11.02 5.55
CA THR A 179 8.30 -10.66 6.76
C THR A 179 9.74 -11.16 6.75
N LEU A 180 10.07 -12.14 5.90
CA LEU A 180 11.42 -12.66 5.75
C LEU A 180 12.24 -11.86 4.74
N ASP A 181 11.60 -10.99 3.96
CA ASP A 181 12.27 -10.09 3.03
C ASP A 181 12.86 -8.90 3.82
N PRO A 182 14.18 -8.80 3.97
CA PRO A 182 14.80 -7.76 4.79
C PRO A 182 14.54 -6.35 4.24
N GLY A 183 14.42 -6.22 2.91
CA GLY A 183 14.19 -4.93 2.26
C GLY A 183 12.80 -4.41 2.57
N TYR A 184 11.79 -5.24 2.26
CA TYR A 184 10.39 -4.91 2.52
C TYR A 184 10.08 -4.79 4.02
N HIS A 185 10.67 -5.65 4.85
CA HIS A 185 10.53 -5.56 6.31
C HIS A 185 11.03 -4.21 6.85
N THR A 186 12.22 -3.77 6.42
CA THR A 186 12.79 -2.48 6.85
C THR A 186 11.92 -1.31 6.40
N TYR A 187 11.39 -1.34 5.18
CA TYR A 187 10.46 -0.33 4.67
C TYR A 187 9.15 -0.27 5.49
N CYS A 188 8.58 -1.43 5.83
CA CYS A 188 7.37 -1.50 6.64
C CYS A 188 7.57 -0.92 8.05
N GLN A 189 8.68 -1.28 8.69
CA GLN A 189 9.01 -0.75 10.01
C GLN A 189 9.29 0.76 9.98
N TYR A 190 9.97 1.25 8.94
CA TYR A 190 10.18 2.67 8.70
C TYR A 190 8.84 3.41 8.61
N LEU A 191 7.92 2.95 7.75
CA LEU A 191 6.57 3.53 7.62
C LEU A 191 5.81 3.54 8.95
N ARG A 192 5.93 2.45 9.73
CA ARG A 192 5.24 2.33 11.02
C ARG A 192 5.71 3.41 12.00
N VAL A 193 7.02 3.65 12.07
CA VAL A 193 7.58 4.71 12.93
C VAL A 193 7.15 6.08 12.42
N GLU A 194 7.25 6.32 11.11
CA GLU A 194 6.91 7.61 10.50
C GLU A 194 5.46 8.00 10.75
N VAL A 195 4.50 7.09 10.53
CA VAL A 195 3.08 7.39 10.76
C VAL A 195 2.77 7.58 12.25
N SER A 196 3.45 6.85 13.14
CA SER A 196 3.24 6.98 14.58
C SER A 196 3.74 8.32 15.15
N GLN A 197 4.83 8.87 14.62
CA GLN A 197 5.46 10.09 15.13
C GLN A 197 5.04 11.35 14.37
N CYS A 198 4.84 11.24 13.05
CA CYS A 198 4.66 12.37 12.15
C CYS A 198 3.23 12.49 11.63
N HIS A 199 2.22 12.14 12.44
CA HIS A 199 0.83 12.23 12.01
C HIS A 199 0.43 13.70 11.73
N PRO A 200 0.08 14.08 10.49
CA PRO A 200 -0.12 15.48 10.11
C PRO A 200 -1.29 16.13 10.86
N LEU A 201 -2.37 15.37 11.13
CA LEU A 201 -3.51 15.86 11.93
C LEU A 201 -3.12 16.18 13.37
N LEU A 202 -2.32 15.32 14.01
CA LEU A 202 -1.86 15.55 15.38
C LEU A 202 -0.93 16.77 15.43
N ARG A 203 -0.02 16.88 14.47
CA ARG A 203 0.86 18.05 14.35
C ARG A 203 0.07 19.34 14.15
N ALA A 204 -0.91 19.34 13.24
CA ALA A 204 -1.79 20.49 13.03
C ALA A 204 -2.61 20.85 14.28
N PHE A 205 -3.12 19.84 15.00
CA PHE A 205 -3.82 20.03 16.27
C PHE A 205 -2.91 20.67 17.33
N CYS A 206 -1.69 20.17 17.50
CA CYS A 206 -0.71 20.77 18.40
C CYS A 206 -0.36 22.21 18.00
N ILE A 207 -0.21 22.50 16.70
CA ILE A 207 0.01 23.87 16.22
C ILE A 207 -1.16 24.78 16.59
N LEU A 208 -2.40 24.32 16.43
CA LEU A 208 -3.59 25.09 16.84
C LEU A 208 -3.67 25.32 18.36
N LEU A 209 -3.17 24.38 19.17
CA LEU A 209 -3.09 24.53 20.62
C LEU A 209 -1.96 25.48 21.07
N ILE A 210 -0.82 25.42 20.40
CA ILE A 210 0.37 26.21 20.73
C ILE A 210 0.26 27.64 20.23
N GLN A 211 -0.39 27.88 19.08
CA GLN A 211 -0.63 29.23 18.58
C GLN A 211 -1.49 29.99 19.61
N PRO A 212 -0.93 30.94 20.38
CA PRO A 212 -1.70 31.74 21.30
C PRO A 212 -2.74 32.47 20.45
N GLY A 213 -4.01 32.29 20.81
CA GLY A 213 -5.15 32.63 19.97
C GLY A 213 -4.94 33.96 19.27
N ARG A 214 -4.75 33.88 17.95
CA ARG A 214 -4.77 34.96 16.95
C ARG A 214 -4.89 36.32 17.62
N THR A 215 -3.75 36.96 17.85
CA THR A 215 -3.63 38.34 18.30
C THR A 215 -4.77 39.11 17.64
N GLN A 216 -5.75 39.54 18.43
CA GLN A 216 -6.75 40.46 17.90
C GLN A 216 -5.93 41.60 17.28
N PRO A 217 -6.18 41.98 16.01
CA PRO A 217 -5.58 43.21 15.49
C PRO A 217 -5.87 44.32 16.52
N PRO A 218 -4.88 45.16 16.86
CA PRO A 218 -5.08 46.22 17.84
C PRO A 218 -6.35 46.97 17.44
N ALA A 219 -7.29 47.09 18.38
CA ALA A 219 -8.50 47.84 18.15
C ALA A 219 -8.08 49.25 17.68
N PRO A 220 -8.73 49.82 16.65
CA PRO A 220 -8.45 51.19 16.24
C PRO A 220 -8.60 52.11 17.46
N PRO A 221 -7.76 53.16 17.59
CA PRO A 221 -7.84 54.09 18.70
C PRO A 221 -9.27 54.62 18.79
N ARG A 222 -9.94 54.34 19.91
CA ARG A 222 -11.22 54.96 20.24
C ARG A 222 -10.92 56.32 20.83
N ASP A 223 -11.47 57.35 20.21
CA ASP A 223 -11.39 58.73 20.67
C ASP A 223 -11.88 58.84 22.12
N THR A 224 -10.94 59.21 22.99
CA THR A 224 -11.12 59.52 24.41
C THR A 224 -11.86 60.85 24.54
N HIS A 225 -13.19 60.87 24.67
CA HIS A 225 -13.84 62.01 25.37
C HIS A 225 -15.32 61.88 25.82
N LEU A 226 -16.04 60.77 25.67
CA LEU A 226 -17.50 60.79 25.99
C LEU A 226 -18.07 59.61 26.80
N GLU A 227 -17.24 58.81 27.48
CA GLU A 227 -17.74 57.71 28.33
C GLU A 227 -17.11 57.62 29.73
N GLU A 228 -16.45 58.68 30.23
CA GLU A 228 -15.85 58.65 31.58
C GLU A 228 -16.90 58.74 32.72
N GLY A 229 -18.15 59.11 32.43
CA GLY A 229 -19.20 59.28 33.44
C GLY A 229 -20.02 58.03 33.82
N LEU A 230 -19.96 56.93 33.05
CA LEU A 230 -20.83 55.76 33.28
C LEU A 230 -20.10 54.48 33.76
N GLN A 231 -18.78 54.52 33.91
CA GLN A 231 -17.96 53.34 34.23
C GLN A 231 -17.60 53.18 35.72
N LEU A 232 -18.21 53.95 36.62
CA LEU A 232 -17.95 53.86 38.07
C LEU A 232 -18.85 52.88 38.84
N MET A 233 -19.80 52.19 38.19
CA MET A 233 -20.61 51.14 38.82
C MET A 233 -20.39 49.78 38.18
N HIS A 234 -19.46 49.01 38.77
CA HIS A 234 -19.19 47.58 38.64
C HIS A 234 -17.82 47.24 38.03
N PRO A 235 -16.83 46.84 38.84
CA PRO A 235 -15.71 46.06 38.34
C PRO A 235 -16.18 44.63 38.07
N LYS A 236 -16.99 44.43 37.03
CA LYS A 236 -17.43 43.07 36.63
C LYS A 236 -16.33 42.48 35.76
N HIS A 237 -15.45 41.67 36.37
CA HIS A 237 -14.38 40.90 35.71
C HIS A 237 -14.78 40.43 34.28
N PRO A 238 -14.34 41.13 33.20
CA PRO A 238 -14.80 40.84 31.83
C PRO A 238 -14.30 39.48 31.31
N ALA A 239 -13.32 38.89 32.00
CA ALA A 239 -12.77 37.57 31.70
C ALA A 239 -13.77 36.42 31.97
N ALA A 240 -14.57 36.51 33.05
CA ALA A 240 -15.48 35.44 33.45
C ALA A 240 -16.66 35.27 32.47
N GLY A 241 -17.18 36.40 31.95
CA GLY A 241 -18.27 36.40 30.95
C GLY A 241 -17.85 35.84 29.59
N ARG A 242 -16.66 36.21 29.10
CA ARG A 242 -16.11 35.67 27.84
C ARG A 242 -15.82 34.17 27.95
N ALA A 243 -15.28 33.71 29.08
CA ALA A 243 -15.04 32.30 29.32
C ALA A 243 -16.35 31.49 29.35
N ARG A 244 -17.39 32.00 30.02
CA ARG A 244 -18.72 31.36 30.05
C ARG A 244 -19.36 31.31 28.67
N SER A 245 -19.30 32.39 27.89
CA SER A 245 -19.81 32.44 26.52
C SER A 245 -19.08 31.46 25.60
N ARG A 246 -17.75 31.34 25.71
CA ARG A 246 -16.95 30.33 24.98
C ARG A 246 -17.36 28.89 25.33
N ARG A 247 -17.58 28.59 26.62
CA ARG A 247 -18.05 27.28 27.08
C ARG A 247 -19.42 26.92 26.51
N ILE A 248 -20.36 27.88 26.47
CA ILE A 248 -21.70 27.65 25.91
C ILE A 248 -21.59 27.36 24.40
N ARG A 249 -20.80 28.13 23.65
CA ARG A 249 -20.55 27.84 22.23
C ARG A 249 -19.93 26.46 22.01
N ALA A 250 -18.94 26.08 22.80
CA ALA A 250 -18.32 24.76 22.71
C ALA A 250 -19.34 23.63 22.95
N ARG A 251 -20.25 23.77 23.93
CA ARG A 251 -21.32 22.80 24.17
C ARG A 251 -22.27 22.65 22.98
N TRP A 252 -22.67 23.77 22.36
CA TRP A 252 -23.48 23.75 21.15
C TRP A 252 -22.75 23.12 19.96
N CYS A 253 -21.47 23.41 19.77
CA CYS A 253 -20.67 22.76 18.73
C CYS A 253 -20.58 21.23 18.94
N VAL A 254 -20.41 20.78 20.19
CA VAL A 254 -20.41 19.34 20.51
C VAL A 254 -21.76 18.71 20.19
N ALA A 255 -22.87 19.34 20.60
CA ALA A 255 -24.22 18.85 20.31
C ALA A 255 -24.47 18.75 18.80
N TYR A 256 -24.07 19.78 18.04
CA TYR A 256 -24.18 19.80 16.59
C TYR A 256 -23.37 18.67 15.92
N THR A 257 -22.14 18.43 16.35
CA THR A 257 -21.30 17.35 15.83
C THR A 257 -21.90 15.97 16.11
N LEU A 258 -22.44 15.75 17.32
CA LEU A 258 -23.08 14.49 17.70
C LEU A 258 -24.38 14.24 16.93
N LEU A 259 -25.18 15.29 16.70
CA LEU A 259 -26.41 15.20 15.91
C LEU A 259 -26.12 14.76 14.47
N ARG A 260 -25.06 15.29 13.86
CA ARG A 260 -24.64 14.93 12.50
C ARG A 260 -23.88 13.59 12.40
N ASN A 261 -23.32 13.09 13.49
CA ASN A 261 -22.52 11.86 13.52
C ASN A 261 -23.02 10.92 14.63
N PRO A 262 -24.13 10.19 14.41
CA PRO A 262 -24.77 9.41 15.46
C PRO A 262 -23.88 8.29 16.03
N SER A 263 -23.03 7.69 15.20
CA SER A 263 -22.08 6.63 15.60
C SER A 263 -21.10 7.07 16.70
N LEU A 264 -20.71 8.34 16.73
CA LEU A 264 -19.81 8.90 17.75
C LEU A 264 -20.46 9.01 19.13
N THR A 265 -21.79 8.97 19.21
CA THR A 265 -22.51 9.07 20.48
C THR A 265 -22.25 7.86 21.37
N ALA A 266 -22.23 6.66 20.77
CA ALA A 266 -21.90 5.43 21.48
C ALA A 266 -20.43 5.45 21.93
N SER A 267 -19.50 5.76 21.02
CA SER A 267 -18.06 5.82 21.31
C SER A 267 -17.68 6.89 22.34
N ARG A 268 -18.41 8.01 22.40
CA ARG A 268 -18.18 9.06 23.41
C ARG A 268 -18.56 8.58 24.80
N LYS A 269 -19.69 7.88 24.96
CA LYS A 269 -20.12 7.35 26.26
C LYS A 269 -19.11 6.33 26.80
N THR A 270 -18.63 5.44 25.93
CA THR A 270 -17.61 4.45 26.31
C THR A 270 -16.27 5.12 26.64
N ALA A 271 -15.82 6.11 25.85
CA ALA A 271 -14.57 6.82 26.13
C ALA A 271 -14.62 7.65 27.42
N LEU A 272 -15.76 8.23 27.77
CA LEU A 272 -15.94 8.96 29.04
C LEU A 272 -15.96 8.02 30.26
N ALA A 273 -16.38 6.78 30.07
CA ALA A 273 -16.36 5.75 31.11
C ALA A 273 -14.96 5.15 31.33
N ASP A 274 -14.03 5.33 30.39
CA ASP A 274 -12.66 4.83 30.48
C ASP A 274 -11.80 5.75 31.40
N PRO A 275 -11.31 5.25 32.55
CA PRO A 275 -10.48 6.04 33.47
C PRO A 275 -9.14 6.49 32.87
N ALA A 276 -8.60 5.78 31.87
CA ALA A 276 -7.33 6.13 31.23
C ALA A 276 -7.45 7.39 30.34
N ALA A 277 -8.62 7.62 29.74
CA ALA A 277 -8.88 8.79 28.90
C ALA A 277 -9.09 10.09 29.71
N ASN A 278 -9.44 9.96 31.00
CA ASN A 278 -9.72 11.08 31.91
C ASN A 278 -8.51 11.51 32.76
N GLY A 279 -7.32 10.98 32.49
CA GLY A 279 -6.08 11.39 33.17
C GLY A 279 -5.92 10.87 34.59
N ALA A 280 -6.53 9.73 34.94
CA ALA A 280 -6.15 9.02 36.16
C ALA A 280 -4.75 8.44 35.95
N GLN A 281 -3.75 9.01 36.65
CA GLN A 281 -2.37 8.53 36.61
C GLN A 281 -2.31 7.03 36.92
N LEU A 282 -1.93 6.20 35.95
CA LEU A 282 -1.50 4.83 36.25
C LEU A 282 -0.23 4.94 37.12
N GLY A 283 -0.34 4.50 38.38
CA GLY A 283 0.78 4.46 39.30
C GLY A 283 1.97 3.73 38.68
N VAL A 284 3.12 4.39 38.68
CA VAL A 284 4.42 3.81 38.31
C VAL A 284 4.69 2.63 39.24
N PRO A 285 4.88 1.40 38.73
CA PRO A 285 5.40 0.33 39.58
C PRO A 285 6.84 0.71 39.96
N ARG A 286 7.09 0.85 41.26
CA ARG A 286 8.43 1.06 41.82
C ARG A 286 9.31 -0.18 41.56
N PRO A 287 10.63 0.02 41.41
CA PRO A 287 11.58 -1.03 41.00
C PRO A 287 11.62 -2.22 41.96
#